data_AF-A0A558NKV1-F1
#
_entry.id   AF-A0A558NKV1-F1
#
_cell.length_a   1.000
_cell.length_b   1.000
_cell.length_c   1.000
_cell.angle_alpha   90.00
_cell.angle_beta   90.00
_cell.angle_gamma   90.00
#
_symmetry.space_group_name_H-M   'P 1'
#
loop_
_entity.id
_entity.type
_entity.pdbx_description
1 polymer ?
#
loop_
_entity_poly.entity_id
_entity_poly.type
_entity_poly.pdbx_seq_one_letter_code
_entity_poly.pdbx_strand_id
1 'polypeptide(L)'
;MKPLIITILLLCCGTVSAQPVLGENTAAELVSRALQAEPLLWLPFPMPYEIERSSKDKDAGLLDGLFRYGLLQRDKQMRVAEVEEDGRRKRKVLATWIYDYPLEHREQGTQEGFYYGTGKLKKLVELSSPYKIGDYYYAEAYIQWYVDDLQHWAKDPAFRTARTLRRSLESFQKPFEKRVYLQYDGDSWGFWNGEPGLL
;
A
#
# COMPACT_ATOMS: atom_id res chain seq x y z
N MET A 1 -77.20 11.25 -23.08
CA MET A 1 -76.41 11.81 -21.97
C MET A 1 -76.28 10.76 -20.87
N LYS A 2 -75.13 10.08 -20.79
CA LYS A 2 -74.72 9.19 -19.69
C LYS A 2 -73.20 9.33 -19.56
N PRO A 3 -72.64 9.73 -18.41
CA PRO A 3 -71.20 9.85 -18.25
C PRO A 3 -70.60 8.46 -18.02
N LEU A 4 -69.73 8.04 -18.94
CA LEU A 4 -68.92 6.84 -18.80
C LEU A 4 -67.71 7.21 -17.93
N ILE A 5 -67.76 6.88 -16.64
CA ILE A 5 -66.61 7.01 -15.74
C ILE A 5 -65.65 5.86 -16.08
N ILE A 6 -64.63 6.15 -16.86
CA ILE A 6 -63.51 5.25 -17.13
C ILE A 6 -62.58 5.32 -15.93
N THR A 7 -62.60 4.28 -15.11
CA THR A 7 -61.65 4.05 -14.03
C THR A 7 -60.28 3.76 -14.64
N ILE A 8 -59.43 4.78 -14.73
CA ILE A 8 -58.01 4.62 -15.07
C ILE A 8 -57.32 4.05 -13.82
N LEU A 9 -57.13 2.73 -13.82
CA LEU A 9 -56.26 2.03 -12.88
C LEU A 9 -54.80 2.38 -13.28
N LEU A 10 -54.23 3.42 -12.67
CA LEU A 10 -52.80 3.72 -12.78
C LEU A 10 -52.02 2.53 -12.18
N LEU A 11 -51.51 1.67 -13.07
CA LEU A 11 -50.42 0.75 -12.75
C LEU A 11 -49.19 1.60 -12.42
N CYS A 12 -48.97 1.89 -11.14
CA CYS A 12 -47.66 2.27 -10.64
C CYS A 12 -46.74 1.04 -10.71
N CYS A 13 -46.24 0.72 -11.91
CA CYS A 13 -45.01 -0.05 -12.05
C CYS A 13 -43.88 0.81 -11.49
N GLY A 14 -43.68 0.75 -10.18
CA GLY A 14 -42.45 1.22 -9.57
C GLY A 14 -41.30 0.51 -10.26
N THR A 15 -40.39 1.27 -10.85
CA THR A 15 -39.11 0.78 -11.33
C THR A 15 -38.35 0.25 -10.12
N VAL A 16 -38.55 -1.03 -9.78
CA VAL A 16 -37.61 -1.76 -8.94
C VAL A 16 -36.33 -1.83 -9.76
N SER A 17 -35.42 -0.88 -9.53
CA SER A 17 -34.06 -0.97 -10.05
C SER A 17 -33.49 -2.26 -9.49
N ALA A 18 -33.31 -3.25 -10.36
CA ALA A 18 -32.78 -4.54 -9.96
C ALA A 18 -31.41 -4.29 -9.32
N GLN A 19 -31.22 -4.87 -8.14
CA GLN A 19 -29.96 -4.75 -7.42
C GLN A 19 -28.81 -5.26 -8.32
N PRO A 20 -27.72 -4.50 -8.49
CA PRO A 20 -26.62 -4.93 -9.34
C PRO A 20 -26.05 -6.25 -8.81
N VAL A 21 -25.77 -7.19 -9.70
CA VAL A 21 -25.21 -8.50 -9.36
C VAL A 21 -23.69 -8.42 -9.48
N LEU A 22 -22.98 -9.02 -8.53
CA LEU A 22 -21.53 -9.18 -8.57
C LEU A 22 -21.16 -10.65 -8.38
N GLY A 23 -20.58 -11.25 -9.41
CA GLY A 23 -20.07 -12.61 -9.35
C GLY A 23 -18.65 -12.67 -8.78
N GLU A 24 -18.30 -13.81 -8.18
CA GLU A 24 -16.96 -14.04 -7.58
C GLU A 24 -15.82 -13.85 -8.58
N ASN A 25 -15.97 -14.29 -9.84
CA ASN A 25 -14.92 -14.15 -10.86
C ASN A 25 -14.65 -12.67 -11.18
N THR A 26 -15.71 -11.88 -11.40
CA THR A 26 -15.59 -10.44 -11.67
C THR A 26 -14.99 -9.71 -10.46
N ALA A 27 -15.43 -10.06 -9.24
CA ALA A 27 -14.86 -9.50 -8.02
C ALA A 27 -13.36 -9.83 -7.91
N ALA A 28 -12.96 -11.07 -8.16
CA ALA A 28 -11.56 -11.49 -8.13
C ALA A 28 -10.70 -10.76 -9.16
N GLU A 29 -11.21 -10.54 -10.38
CA GLU A 29 -10.52 -9.78 -11.43
C GLU A 29 -10.33 -8.31 -11.06
N LEU A 30 -11.38 -7.66 -10.53
CA LEU A 30 -11.32 -6.27 -10.07
C LEU A 30 -10.28 -6.10 -8.95
N VAL A 31 -10.32 -6.99 -7.95
CA VAL A 31 -9.35 -6.99 -6.85
C VAL A 31 -7.95 -7.28 -7.36
N SER A 32 -7.77 -8.27 -8.24
CA SER A 32 -6.45 -8.61 -8.77
C SER A 32 -5.84 -7.43 -9.53
N ARG A 33 -6.63 -6.73 -10.35
CA ARG A 33 -6.18 -5.56 -11.10
C ARG A 33 -5.79 -4.42 -10.16
N ALA A 34 -6.59 -4.16 -9.12
CA ALA A 34 -6.31 -3.13 -8.13
C ALA A 34 -5.00 -3.40 -7.37
N LEU A 35 -4.81 -4.64 -6.90
CA LEU A 35 -3.57 -5.04 -6.20
C LEU A 35 -2.31 -4.90 -7.06
N GLN A 36 -2.43 -5.12 -8.37
CA GLN A 36 -1.31 -4.99 -9.31
C GLN A 36 -1.04 -3.55 -9.73
N ALA A 37 -2.04 -2.67 -9.68
CA ALA A 37 -1.91 -1.26 -10.01
C ALA A 37 -1.16 -0.46 -8.93
N GLU A 38 -1.14 -0.95 -7.69
CA GLU A 38 -0.50 -0.26 -6.56
C GLU A 38 0.91 -0.81 -6.28
N PRO A 39 1.98 -0.03 -6.53
CA PRO A 39 3.33 -0.44 -6.18
C PRO A 39 3.50 -0.47 -4.66
N LEU A 40 4.10 -1.54 -4.15
CA LEU A 40 4.42 -1.64 -2.73
C LEU A 40 5.75 -0.96 -2.47
N LEU A 41 5.70 0.10 -1.66
CA LEU A 41 6.88 0.86 -1.26
C LEU A 41 7.27 0.56 0.19
N TRP A 42 8.57 0.51 0.43
CA TRP A 42 9.13 0.39 1.77
C TRP A 42 9.84 1.69 2.15
N LEU A 43 9.34 2.36 3.19
CA LEU A 43 9.84 3.65 3.70
C LEU A 43 10.38 3.47 5.13
N PRO A 44 11.56 2.85 5.32
CA PRO A 44 12.07 2.56 6.65
C PRO A 44 12.61 3.80 7.40
N PHE A 45 13.00 4.85 6.67
CA PHE A 45 13.68 6.01 7.24
C PHE A 45 13.16 7.31 6.62
N PRO A 46 13.09 8.40 7.40
CA PRO A 46 13.01 9.73 6.82
C PRO A 46 14.33 10.06 6.13
N MET A 47 14.28 10.59 4.90
CA MET A 47 15.46 11.05 4.17
C MET A 47 15.51 12.59 4.15
N PRO A 48 16.70 13.21 4.22
CA PRO A 48 18.01 12.59 4.39
C PRO A 48 18.21 12.01 5.81
N TYR A 49 19.05 10.99 5.94
CA TYR A 49 19.33 10.31 7.20
C TYR A 49 20.82 10.39 7.57
N GLU A 50 21.14 10.97 8.72
CA GLU A 50 22.50 11.08 9.24
C GLU A 50 22.80 9.98 10.27
N ILE A 51 23.94 9.30 10.12
CA ILE A 51 24.41 8.30 11.09
C ILE A 51 25.93 8.33 11.25
N GLU A 52 26.42 8.06 12.47
CA GLU A 52 27.85 7.93 12.71
C GLU A 52 28.46 6.77 11.91
N ARG A 53 29.66 6.98 11.35
CA ARG A 53 30.33 5.97 10.52
C ARG A 53 30.71 4.72 11.32
N SER A 54 30.90 4.86 12.62
CA SER A 54 31.20 3.79 13.56
C SER A 54 29.96 3.11 14.14
N SER A 55 28.75 3.55 13.79
CA SER A 55 27.52 2.95 14.32
C SER A 55 27.45 1.47 13.91
N LYS A 56 27.05 0.65 14.88
CA LYS A 56 26.74 -0.78 14.71
C LYS A 56 25.24 -1.04 14.81
N ASP A 57 24.44 0.02 14.78
CA ASP A 57 22.99 -0.09 14.88
C ASP A 57 22.42 -0.82 13.68
N LYS A 58 21.27 -1.46 13.87
CA LYS A 58 20.56 -2.18 12.79
C LYS A 58 20.31 -1.26 11.57
N ASP A 59 20.08 0.02 11.83
CA ASP A 59 19.77 1.03 10.81
C ASP A 59 21.00 1.29 9.92
N ALA A 60 22.21 1.30 10.49
CA ALA A 60 23.46 1.41 9.73
C ALA A 60 23.60 0.28 8.70
N GLY A 61 23.27 -0.95 9.10
CA GLY A 61 23.31 -2.12 8.21
C GLY A 61 22.27 -2.06 7.09
N LEU A 62 21.06 -1.57 7.38
CA LEU A 62 20.01 -1.39 6.37
C LEU A 62 20.38 -0.28 5.37
N LEU A 63 20.87 0.86 5.86
CA LEU A 63 21.30 1.99 5.02
C LEU A 63 22.48 1.60 4.11
N ASP A 64 23.49 0.89 4.64
CA ASP A 64 24.58 0.38 3.83
C ASP A 64 24.12 -0.66 2.80
N GLY A 65 23.15 -1.52 3.16
CA GLY A 65 22.47 -2.39 2.22
C GLY A 65 21.83 -1.62 1.05
N LEU A 66 20.99 -0.63 1.36
CA LEU A 66 20.30 0.20 0.35
C LEU A 66 21.31 0.94 -0.55
N PHE A 67 22.38 1.48 0.03
CA PHE A 67 23.46 2.11 -0.72
C PHE A 67 24.19 1.15 -1.67
N ARG A 68 24.49 -0.08 -1.23
CA ARG A 68 25.14 -1.09 -2.09
C ARG A 68 24.30 -1.50 -3.30
N TYR A 69 22.97 -1.42 -3.18
CA TYR A 69 22.03 -1.65 -4.29
C TYR A 69 21.75 -0.39 -5.12
N GLY A 70 22.41 0.74 -4.84
CA GLY A 70 22.23 2.00 -5.57
C GLY A 70 20.91 2.72 -5.30
N LEU A 71 20.14 2.28 -4.29
CA LEU A 71 18.86 2.88 -3.92
C LEU A 71 19.05 4.18 -3.11
N LEU A 72 20.24 4.37 -2.55
CA LEU A 72 20.65 5.56 -1.84
C LEU A 72 22.02 6.01 -2.30
N GLN A 73 22.26 7.32 -2.20
CA GLN A 73 23.60 7.91 -2.24
C GLN A 73 24.09 8.17 -0.81
N ARG A 74 25.41 8.34 -0.65
CA ARG A 74 26.03 8.53 0.66
C ARG A 74 27.16 9.55 0.62
N ASP A 75 27.04 10.58 1.46
CA ASP A 75 28.03 11.65 1.59
C ASP A 75 28.79 11.61 2.92
N LYS A 76 30.06 12.02 2.86
CA LYS A 76 30.97 12.10 4.00
C LYS A 76 30.84 13.45 4.68
N GLN A 77 30.42 13.48 5.96
CA GLN A 77 30.50 14.69 6.77
C GLN A 77 31.37 14.47 8.02
N MET A 78 31.94 15.56 8.53
CA MET A 78 32.55 15.64 9.85
C MET A 78 31.95 16.81 10.60
N ARG A 79 31.59 16.62 11.87
CA ARG A 79 31.11 17.69 12.74
C ARG A 79 31.74 17.60 14.11
N VAL A 80 31.97 18.76 14.74
CA VAL A 80 32.40 18.80 16.14
C VAL A 80 31.15 18.74 17.01
N ALA A 81 31.08 17.75 17.89
CA ALA A 81 30.00 17.61 18.87
C ALA A 81 30.58 17.58 20.29
N GLU A 82 29.85 18.14 21.24
CA GLU A 82 30.12 17.89 22.66
C GLU A 82 29.50 16.56 23.04
N VAL A 83 30.35 15.63 23.47
CA VAL A 83 29.96 14.30 23.93
C VAL A 83 30.29 14.22 25.42
N GLU A 84 29.33 13.72 26.19
CA GLU A 84 29.53 13.44 27.61
C GLU A 84 30.11 12.03 27.76
N GLU A 85 31.33 11.95 28.31
CA GLU A 85 32.06 10.70 28.50
C GLU A 85 32.70 10.76 29.89
N ASP A 86 32.43 9.74 30.71
CA ASP A 86 32.89 9.66 32.11
C ASP A 86 32.51 10.90 32.95
N GLY A 87 31.31 11.46 32.73
CA GLY A 87 30.81 12.65 33.44
C GLY A 87 31.52 13.96 33.09
N ARG A 88 32.33 13.99 32.02
CA ARG A 88 32.99 15.20 31.51
C ARG A 88 32.54 15.48 30.08
N ARG A 89 32.26 16.76 29.79
CA ARG A 89 32.00 17.22 28.42
C ARG A 89 33.31 17.31 27.65
N LYS A 90 33.42 16.57 26.55
CA LYS A 90 34.56 16.64 25.63
C LYS A 90 34.06 17.02 24.24
N ARG A 91 34.78 17.88 23.54
CA ARG A 91 34.56 18.10 22.11
C ARG A 91 35.22 16.98 21.33
N LYS A 92 34.43 16.25 20.53
CA LYS A 92 34.91 15.21 19.62
C LYS A 92 34.53 15.57 18.20
N VAL A 93 35.40 15.23 17.25
CA VAL A 93 35.07 15.24 15.82
C VAL A 93 34.34 13.93 15.53
N LEU A 94 33.06 14.02 15.21
CA LEU A 94 32.25 12.89 14.76
C LEU A 94 32.29 12.82 13.24
N ALA A 95 32.72 11.67 12.71
CA ALA A 95 32.58 11.36 11.31
C ALA A 95 31.21 10.72 11.08
N THR A 96 30.41 11.31 10.20
CA THR A 96 29.06 10.84 9.87
C THR A 96 28.93 10.52 8.38
N TRP A 97 27.95 9.68 8.09
CA TRP A 97 27.40 9.44 6.77
C TRP A 97 26.05 10.14 6.69
N ILE A 98 25.81 10.85 5.60
CA ILE A 98 24.47 11.32 5.22
C ILE A 98 24.00 10.44 4.07
N TYR A 99 22.91 9.72 4.28
CA TYR A 99 22.22 8.97 3.25
C TYR A 99 21.05 9.78 2.71
N ASP A 100 20.83 9.72 1.40
CA ASP A 100 19.73 10.41 0.75
C ASP A 100 19.34 9.68 -0.55
N TYR A 101 18.17 10.01 -1.09
CA TYR A 101 17.80 9.55 -2.42
C TYR A 101 18.77 10.12 -3.47
N PRO A 102 19.09 9.33 -4.53
CA PRO A 102 19.82 9.85 -5.68
C PRO A 102 19.13 11.09 -6.25
N LEU A 103 19.91 12.03 -6.78
CA LEU A 103 19.40 13.32 -7.25
C LEU A 103 18.26 13.16 -8.27
N GLU A 104 18.40 12.21 -9.21
CA GLU A 104 17.39 11.91 -10.24
C GLU A 104 16.01 11.55 -9.63
N HIS A 105 16.00 10.77 -8.55
CA HIS A 105 14.78 10.42 -7.83
C HIS A 105 14.14 11.62 -7.12
N ARG A 106 14.96 12.54 -6.59
CA ARG A 106 14.47 13.78 -5.96
C ARG A 106 13.87 14.75 -6.97
N GLU A 107 14.51 14.90 -8.13
CA GLU A 107 14.06 15.82 -9.17
C GLU A 107 12.75 15.38 -9.84
N GLN A 108 12.48 14.07 -9.86
CA GLN A 108 11.23 13.52 -10.39
C GLN A 108 10.03 13.71 -9.44
N GLY A 109 10.25 14.03 -8.16
CA GLY A 109 9.16 14.20 -7.18
C GLY A 109 8.32 12.94 -6.96
N THR A 110 8.74 11.80 -7.52
CA THR A 110 7.99 10.55 -7.54
C THR A 110 8.28 9.75 -6.29
N GLN A 111 7.32 9.82 -5.36
CA GLN A 111 7.05 8.85 -4.28
C GLN A 111 8.21 8.54 -3.34
N GLU A 112 8.06 8.92 -2.06
CA GLU A 112 8.97 8.46 -1.01
C GLU A 112 8.91 6.93 -0.90
N GLY A 113 10.06 6.27 -0.87
CA GLY A 113 10.20 4.84 -0.58
C GLY A 113 10.87 4.01 -1.67
N PHE A 114 11.22 2.78 -1.29
CA PHE A 114 11.85 1.81 -2.19
C PHE A 114 10.80 0.83 -2.70
N TYR A 115 10.58 0.80 -4.01
CA TYR A 115 9.73 -0.20 -4.63
C TYR A 115 10.29 -1.59 -4.38
N TYR A 116 9.48 -2.47 -3.78
CA TYR A 116 9.89 -3.83 -3.46
C TYR A 116 9.04 -4.91 -4.12
N GLY A 117 7.89 -4.59 -4.70
CA GLY A 117 7.06 -5.54 -5.44
C GLY A 117 5.61 -5.06 -5.60
N THR A 118 4.73 -5.95 -6.06
CA THR A 118 3.30 -5.69 -6.29
C THR A 118 2.43 -6.66 -5.52
N GLY A 119 1.18 -6.27 -5.25
CA GLY A 119 0.19 -7.19 -4.68
C GLY A 119 -0.35 -8.15 -5.72
N LYS A 120 -0.60 -9.40 -5.33
CA LYS A 120 -1.29 -10.39 -6.16
C LYS A 120 -2.32 -11.16 -5.36
N LEU A 121 -3.51 -11.28 -5.93
CA LEU A 121 -4.60 -12.05 -5.33
C LEU A 121 -4.20 -13.53 -5.28
N LYS A 122 -4.31 -14.13 -4.09
CA LYS A 122 -4.20 -15.58 -3.91
C LYS A 122 -5.57 -16.23 -3.97
N LYS A 123 -6.53 -15.65 -3.25
CA LYS A 123 -7.87 -16.21 -3.12
C LYS A 123 -8.87 -15.12 -2.70
N LEU A 124 -10.05 -15.13 -3.33
CA LEU A 124 -11.26 -14.51 -2.79
C LEU A 124 -11.86 -15.49 -1.78
N VAL A 125 -11.85 -15.12 -0.49
CA VAL A 125 -12.27 -16.01 0.60
C VAL A 125 -13.78 -15.92 0.79
N GLU A 126 -14.30 -14.69 0.82
CA GLU A 126 -15.73 -14.40 0.94
C GLU A 126 -16.08 -13.18 0.10
N LEU A 127 -17.31 -13.15 -0.42
CA LEU A 127 -17.91 -12.02 -1.10
C LEU A 127 -19.30 -11.80 -0.52
N SER A 128 -19.57 -10.59 -0.04
CA SER A 128 -20.90 -10.24 0.44
C SER A 128 -21.88 -10.11 -0.73
N SER A 129 -23.16 -10.31 -0.46
CA SER A 129 -24.19 -9.76 -1.35
C SER A 129 -24.00 -8.24 -1.46
N PRO A 130 -24.29 -7.65 -2.63
CA PRO A 130 -24.34 -6.21 -2.77
C PRO A 130 -25.26 -5.58 -1.71
N TYR A 131 -24.97 -4.36 -1.29
CA TYR A 131 -25.79 -3.60 -0.36
C TYR A 131 -25.71 -2.11 -0.68
N LYS A 132 -26.76 -1.36 -0.35
CA LYS A 132 -26.87 0.05 -0.74
C LYS A 132 -26.43 0.96 0.42
N ILE A 133 -25.56 1.93 0.14
CA ILE A 133 -25.22 3.04 1.05
C ILE A 133 -25.30 4.35 0.25
N GLY A 134 -26.14 5.29 0.71
CA GLY A 134 -26.45 6.50 -0.05
C GLY A 134 -27.04 6.15 -1.41
N ASP A 135 -26.42 6.65 -2.48
CA ASP A 135 -26.84 6.40 -3.87
C ASP A 135 -26.10 5.25 -4.54
N TYR A 136 -25.12 4.65 -3.86
CA TYR A 136 -24.24 3.63 -4.44
C TYR A 136 -24.50 2.25 -3.86
N TYR A 137 -24.18 1.22 -4.65
CA TYR A 137 -24.10 -0.16 -4.16
C TYR A 137 -22.64 -0.53 -3.89
N TYR A 138 -22.44 -1.26 -2.81
CA TYR A 138 -21.15 -1.78 -2.39
C TYR A 138 -21.20 -3.29 -2.21
N ALA A 139 -20.05 -3.94 -2.31
CA ALA A 139 -19.85 -5.31 -1.89
C ALA A 139 -18.51 -5.43 -1.17
N GLU A 140 -18.46 -6.29 -0.16
CA GLU A 140 -17.26 -6.57 0.62
C GLU A 140 -16.63 -7.86 0.15
N ALA A 141 -15.33 -7.81 -0.14
CA ALA A 141 -14.52 -8.97 -0.46
C ALA A 141 -13.49 -9.19 0.65
N TYR A 142 -13.52 -10.34 1.30
CA TYR A 142 -12.44 -10.79 2.17
C TYR A 142 -11.45 -11.61 1.34
N ILE A 143 -10.18 -11.19 1.33
CA ILE A 143 -9.19 -11.70 0.37
C ILE A 143 -7.93 -12.19 1.06
N GLN A 144 -7.30 -13.18 0.44
CA GLN A 144 -5.91 -13.55 0.69
C GLN A 144 -5.06 -13.07 -0.48
N TRP A 145 -3.95 -12.40 -0.18
CA TRP A 145 -3.02 -11.87 -1.18
C TRP A 145 -1.56 -12.06 -0.75
N TYR A 146 -0.65 -11.98 -1.71
CA TYR A 146 0.79 -12.11 -1.50
C TYR A 146 1.53 -11.07 -2.33
N VAL A 147 2.82 -10.88 -2.02
CA VAL A 147 3.70 -10.00 -2.79
C VAL A 147 4.31 -10.81 -3.92
N ASP A 148 4.09 -10.33 -5.15
CA ASP A 148 4.73 -10.81 -6.37
C ASP A 148 5.75 -9.77 -6.86
N ASP A 149 6.55 -10.14 -7.87
CA ASP A 149 7.60 -9.27 -8.45
C ASP A 149 8.57 -8.68 -7.40
N LEU A 150 8.92 -9.50 -6.39
CA LEU A 150 9.84 -9.09 -5.34
C LEU A 150 11.19 -8.69 -5.93
N GLN A 151 11.57 -7.43 -5.72
CA GLN A 151 12.84 -6.90 -6.20
C GLN A 151 14.03 -7.66 -5.62
N HIS A 152 15.09 -7.79 -6.41
CA HIS A 152 16.25 -8.60 -6.03
C HIS A 152 16.89 -8.12 -4.71
N TRP A 153 17.04 -6.81 -4.55
CA TRP A 153 17.59 -6.21 -3.33
C TRP A 153 16.78 -6.60 -2.09
N ALA A 154 15.45 -6.66 -2.18
CA ALA A 154 14.56 -6.97 -1.05
C ALA A 154 14.72 -8.42 -0.54
N LYS A 155 15.35 -9.29 -1.33
CA LYS A 155 15.65 -10.69 -0.96
C LYS A 155 16.98 -10.84 -0.21
N ASP A 156 17.81 -9.79 -0.16
CA ASP A 156 19.12 -9.83 0.48
C ASP A 156 19.01 -10.14 1.98
N PRO A 157 19.87 -11.02 2.54
CA PRO A 157 19.91 -11.30 3.97
C PRO A 157 19.99 -10.06 4.88
N ALA A 158 20.63 -8.98 4.43
CA ALA A 158 20.73 -7.72 5.17
C ALA A 158 19.36 -7.14 5.54
N PHE A 159 18.33 -7.40 4.73
CA PHE A 159 16.98 -6.87 4.94
C PHE A 159 16.04 -7.82 5.68
N ARG A 160 16.50 -9.00 6.11
CA ARG A 160 15.65 -9.96 6.85
C ARG A 160 15.20 -9.45 8.22
N THR A 161 15.91 -8.49 8.79
CA THR A 161 15.54 -7.80 10.03
C THR A 161 14.33 -6.89 9.82
N ALA A 162 14.10 -6.40 8.60
CA ALA A 162 12.93 -5.62 8.24
C ALA A 162 11.70 -6.54 8.15
N ARG A 163 10.80 -6.43 9.12
CA ARG A 163 9.59 -7.27 9.21
C ARG A 163 8.77 -7.23 7.92
N THR A 164 8.60 -6.06 7.30
CA THR A 164 7.82 -5.89 6.06
C THR A 164 8.38 -6.74 4.93
N LEU A 165 9.68 -6.63 4.65
CA LEU A 165 10.32 -7.38 3.57
C LEU A 165 10.37 -8.88 3.87
N ARG A 166 10.68 -9.26 5.11
CA ARG A 166 10.62 -10.66 5.54
C ARG A 166 9.22 -11.27 5.38
N ARG A 167 8.16 -10.58 5.83
CA ARG A 167 6.77 -11.05 5.66
C ARG A 167 6.37 -11.14 4.19
N SER A 168 6.89 -10.25 3.36
CA SER A 168 6.65 -10.26 1.91
C SER A 168 7.27 -11.49 1.25
N LEU A 169 8.49 -11.89 1.64
CA LEU A 169 9.12 -13.14 1.17
C LEU A 169 8.33 -14.39 1.56
N GLU A 170 7.73 -14.39 2.75
CA GLU A 170 6.93 -15.50 3.26
C GLU A 170 5.49 -15.51 2.71
N SER A 171 5.06 -14.44 2.03
CA SER A 171 3.65 -14.14 1.79
C SER A 171 2.95 -15.15 0.88
N PHE A 172 3.66 -15.80 -0.06
CA PHE A 172 3.04 -16.85 -0.87
C PHE A 172 2.59 -18.04 -0.01
N GLN A 173 3.39 -18.45 0.98
CA GLN A 173 3.05 -19.55 1.89
C GLN A 173 2.11 -19.09 3.01
N LYS A 174 2.32 -17.87 3.51
CA LYS A 174 1.57 -17.24 4.62
C LYS A 174 0.93 -15.94 4.13
N PRO A 175 -0.17 -16.02 3.34
CA PRO A 175 -0.79 -14.87 2.70
C PRO A 175 -1.21 -13.82 3.70
N PHE A 176 -1.22 -12.57 3.24
CA PHE A 176 -1.87 -11.48 3.93
C PHE A 176 -3.37 -11.55 3.72
N GLU A 177 -4.11 -11.09 4.70
CA GLU A 177 -5.56 -11.06 4.67
C GLU A 177 -6.04 -9.63 4.87
N LYS A 178 -7.01 -9.20 4.06
CA LYS A 178 -7.69 -7.91 4.24
C LYS A 178 -9.11 -7.96 3.70
N ARG A 179 -9.94 -7.06 4.20
CA ARG A 179 -11.22 -6.74 3.58
C ARG A 179 -11.00 -5.58 2.60
N VAL A 180 -11.62 -5.68 1.43
CA VAL A 180 -11.64 -4.64 0.41
C VAL A 180 -13.08 -4.40 -0.03
N TYR A 181 -13.32 -3.23 -0.60
CA TYR A 181 -14.64 -2.81 -1.02
C TYR A 181 -14.69 -2.68 -2.53
N LEU A 182 -15.81 -3.09 -3.11
CA LEU A 182 -16.14 -2.92 -4.52
C LEU A 182 -17.38 -2.03 -4.57
N GLN A 183 -17.39 -1.04 -5.45
CA GLN A 183 -18.49 -0.10 -5.61
C GLN A 183 -19.06 -0.20 -7.02
N TYR A 184 -20.38 -0.11 -7.11
CA TYR A 184 -21.11 0.05 -8.37
C TYR A 184 -21.48 1.52 -8.54
N ASP A 185 -21.05 2.13 -9.64
CA ASP A 185 -21.23 3.57 -9.94
C ASP A 185 -22.52 3.89 -10.70
N GLY A 186 -23.29 2.87 -11.10
CA GLY A 186 -24.48 2.99 -11.93
C GLY A 186 -24.35 2.23 -13.25
N ASP A 187 -23.13 2.01 -13.73
CA ASP A 187 -22.81 1.29 -14.97
C ASP A 187 -21.96 0.06 -14.72
N SER A 188 -20.93 0.17 -13.86
CA SER A 188 -19.96 -0.91 -13.65
C SER A 188 -19.48 -1.04 -12.21
N TRP A 189 -18.95 -2.22 -11.89
CA TRP A 189 -18.28 -2.47 -10.62
C TRP A 189 -16.81 -2.06 -10.71
N GLY A 190 -16.31 -1.35 -9.70
CA GLY A 190 -14.92 -0.93 -9.55
C GLY A 190 -14.37 -1.20 -8.15
N PHE A 191 -13.05 -1.10 -8.01
CA PHE A 191 -12.39 -1.18 -6.71
C PHE A 191 -12.53 0.16 -5.96
N TRP A 192 -12.89 0.10 -4.67
CA TRP A 192 -13.08 1.28 -3.83
C TRP A 192 -11.96 1.39 -2.79
N ASN A 193 -11.24 2.51 -2.81
CA ASN A 193 -10.08 2.78 -1.97
C ASN A 193 -10.42 3.44 -0.60
N GLY A 194 -11.71 3.55 -0.25
CA GLY A 194 -12.18 4.16 0.99
C GLY A 194 -13.07 3.26 1.83
N GLU A 195 -13.60 3.79 2.93
CA GLU A 195 -14.71 3.16 3.64
C GLU A 195 -16.01 3.41 2.86
N PRO A 196 -16.95 2.45 2.82
CA PRO A 196 -18.24 2.66 2.19
C PRO A 196 -18.98 3.86 2.81
N GLY A 197 -19.48 4.78 1.97
CA GLY A 197 -20.27 5.93 2.43
C GLY A 197 -19.49 7.16 2.87
N LEU A 198 -18.16 7.12 2.88
CA LEU A 198 -17.32 8.31 2.99
C LEU A 198 -16.82 8.68 1.58
N LEU A 199 -17.19 9.88 1.10
CA LEU A 199 -16.69 10.45 -0.16
C LEU A 199 -15.27 10.97 -0.01
#